data_AF-A0A2A4E812-F1
#
_entry.id   AF-A0A2A4E812-F1
#
_cell.length_a   1.000
_cell.length_b   1.000
_cell.length_c   1.000
_cell.angle_alpha   90.00
_cell.angle_beta   90.00
_cell.angle_gamma   90.00
#
_symmetry.space_group_name_H-M   'P 1'
#
loop_
_entity.id
_entity.type
_entity.pdbx_description
1 polymer ?
#
loop_
_entity_poly.entity_id
_entity_poly.type
_entity_poly.pdbx_seq_one_letter_code
_entity_poly.pdbx_strand_id
1 'polypeptide(L)'
;MSDTTVAGDSCAVPTPQDAAACALPGTAPEPTGRTWVGPGQQERFAILRRTKSIAIVGASNNPARASYFVATYLLSSTPYDVYLVNPREKEILGQPVYASLADLPVAPDLVDVFRRHEDLPGVAQEAIDVGAKALWLQLGSWNEDAAELAQSAGLSVVMDRCVKIEHARFHGGLHLAGFDTGVISSRRQLLAR
;
A
#
# COMPACT_ATOMS: atom_id res chain seq x y z
N MET A 1 6.50 49.22 -49.72
CA MET A 1 6.10 48.85 -48.35
C MET A 1 5.02 47.80 -48.49
N SER A 2 5.41 46.53 -48.51
CA SER A 2 4.50 45.41 -48.67
C SER A 2 4.39 44.71 -47.34
N ASP A 3 3.24 44.92 -46.70
CA ASP A 3 2.87 44.35 -45.42
C ASP A 3 2.61 42.84 -45.60
N THR A 4 3.36 42.00 -44.89
CA THR A 4 3.15 40.54 -44.89
C THR A 4 2.62 40.16 -43.53
N THR A 5 1.31 40.10 -43.41
CA THR A 5 0.59 39.57 -42.26
C THR A 5 0.81 38.06 -42.19
N VAL A 6 1.63 37.57 -41.26
CA VAL A 6 1.70 36.14 -40.93
C VAL A 6 0.53 35.84 -40.01
N ALA A 7 -0.48 35.16 -40.55
CA ALA A 7 -1.57 34.57 -39.77
C ALA A 7 -0.99 33.51 -38.83
N GLY A 8 -1.27 33.65 -37.54
CA GLY A 8 -0.96 32.66 -36.52
C GLY A 8 -1.74 31.39 -36.80
N ASP A 9 -1.05 30.39 -37.33
CA ASP A 9 -1.63 29.07 -37.58
C ASP A 9 -1.54 28.21 -36.32
N SER A 10 -2.63 27.48 -36.14
CA SER A 10 -3.09 26.79 -34.94
C SER A 10 -2.08 25.85 -34.29
N CYS A 11 -2.03 25.86 -32.96
CA CYS A 11 -1.48 24.74 -32.18
C CYS A 11 -2.42 23.53 -32.30
N ALA A 12 -2.41 22.85 -33.44
CA ALA A 12 -3.05 21.55 -33.58
C ALA A 12 -2.13 20.49 -32.93
N VAL A 13 -2.60 19.84 -31.87
CA VAL A 13 -1.90 18.71 -31.26
C VAL A 13 -1.96 17.55 -32.25
N PRO A 14 -0.82 16.97 -32.67
CA PRO A 14 -0.81 15.86 -33.61
C PRO A 14 -1.52 14.65 -33.00
N THR A 15 -2.35 13.99 -33.80
CA THR A 15 -3.03 12.75 -33.41
C THR A 15 -1.99 11.64 -33.22
N PRO A 16 -2.05 10.84 -32.13
CA PRO A 16 -1.06 9.80 -31.89
C PRO A 16 -1.20 8.71 -32.96
N GLN A 17 -0.25 8.65 -33.89
CA GLN A 17 -0.26 7.62 -34.94
C GLN A 17 0.33 6.29 -34.49
N ASP A 18 1.02 6.24 -33.34
CA ASP A 18 1.52 5.00 -32.76
C ASP A 18 1.52 5.07 -31.23
N ALA A 19 0.42 4.66 -30.59
CA ALA A 19 0.36 4.53 -29.13
C ALA A 19 1.44 3.55 -28.59
N ALA A 20 1.97 2.67 -29.43
CA ALA A 20 3.06 1.74 -29.12
C ALA A 20 4.42 2.45 -28.93
N ALA A 21 4.67 3.55 -29.64
CA ALA A 21 5.94 4.29 -29.53
C ALA A 21 6.00 5.16 -28.24
N CYS A 22 4.84 5.43 -27.63
CA CYS A 22 4.74 6.13 -26.34
C CYS A 22 4.73 5.19 -25.13
N ALA A 23 4.94 3.88 -25.32
CA ALA A 23 5.04 2.96 -24.20
C ALA A 23 6.31 3.27 -23.39
N LEU A 24 6.13 3.76 -22.16
CA LEU A 24 7.24 3.97 -21.23
C LEU A 24 7.93 2.62 -20.97
N PRO A 25 9.28 2.54 -21.03
CA PRO A 25 10.00 1.35 -20.62
C PRO A 25 9.72 1.11 -19.12
N GLY A 26 9.00 0.03 -18.82
CA GLY A 26 8.57 -0.32 -17.45
C GLY A 26 7.20 -0.98 -17.34
N THR A 27 6.46 -1.14 -18.44
CA THR A 27 5.07 -1.60 -18.40
C THR A 27 4.92 -3.06 -18.85
N ALA A 28 5.29 -3.99 -17.98
CA ALA A 28 4.51 -5.19 -17.69
C ALA A 28 5.22 -5.94 -16.56
N PRO A 29 4.59 -6.18 -15.39
CA PRO A 29 5.07 -7.25 -14.54
C PRO A 29 5.02 -8.56 -15.34
N GLU A 30 6.07 -9.36 -15.25
CA GLU A 30 6.09 -10.75 -15.72
C GLU A 30 4.77 -11.44 -15.34
N PRO A 31 4.12 -12.20 -16.24
CA PRO A 31 2.84 -12.82 -15.95
C PRO A 31 3.03 -13.87 -14.87
N THR A 32 2.72 -13.50 -13.63
CA THR A 32 2.89 -14.33 -12.43
C THR A 32 1.87 -15.48 -12.34
N GLY A 33 1.14 -15.79 -13.42
CA GLY A 33 0.01 -16.71 -13.42
C GLY A 33 -1.15 -16.25 -12.54
N ARG A 34 -1.10 -15.02 -12.01
CA ARG A 34 -2.11 -14.42 -11.14
C ARG A 34 -3.30 -13.94 -11.96
N THR A 35 -4.50 -14.21 -11.47
CA THR A 35 -5.76 -13.75 -12.05
C THR A 35 -6.37 -12.59 -11.30
N TRP A 36 -5.97 -12.39 -10.04
CA TRP A 36 -6.48 -11.32 -9.20
C TRP A 36 -5.97 -9.94 -9.60
N VAL A 37 -6.90 -8.98 -9.71
CA VAL A 37 -6.60 -7.57 -10.00
C VAL A 37 -6.78 -6.74 -8.73
N GLY A 38 -5.67 -6.19 -8.24
CA GLY A 38 -5.65 -5.36 -7.05
C GLY A 38 -5.86 -3.87 -7.31
N PRO A 39 -6.05 -3.08 -6.24
CA PRO A 39 -6.25 -1.65 -6.35
C PRO A 39 -5.01 -0.93 -6.92
N GLY A 40 -5.26 0.08 -7.75
CA GLY A 40 -4.25 0.97 -8.30
C GLY A 40 -3.59 1.86 -7.24
N GLN A 41 -2.56 2.60 -7.63
CA GLN A 41 -1.80 3.47 -6.70
C GLN A 41 -2.68 4.48 -5.96
N GLN A 42 -3.63 5.11 -6.66
CA GLN A 42 -4.53 6.11 -6.06
C GLN A 42 -5.54 5.50 -5.10
N GLU A 43 -6.03 4.28 -5.38
CA GLU A 43 -6.94 3.56 -4.50
C GLU A 43 -6.22 3.11 -3.23
N ARG A 44 -4.98 2.61 -3.36
CA ARG A 44 -4.12 2.30 -2.20
C ARG A 44 -3.82 3.53 -1.36
N PHE A 45 -3.56 4.67 -1.99
CA PHE A 45 -3.44 5.94 -1.27
C PHE A 45 -4.72 6.29 -0.52
N ALA A 46 -5.89 6.14 -1.14
CA ALA A 46 -7.17 6.38 -0.49
C ALA A 46 -7.45 5.41 0.68
N ILE A 47 -6.93 4.17 0.63
CA ILE A 47 -6.93 3.24 1.77
C ILE A 47 -6.07 3.80 2.90
N LEU A 48 -4.79 4.08 2.63
CA LEU A 48 -3.86 4.57 3.65
C LEU A 48 -4.30 5.91 4.27
N ARG A 49 -4.92 6.80 3.49
CA ARG A 49 -5.38 8.11 3.97
C ARG A 49 -6.57 8.04 4.92
N ARG A 50 -7.45 7.04 4.79
CA ARG A 50 -8.63 6.88 5.66
C ARG A 50 -8.35 6.01 6.89
N THR A 51 -7.29 5.21 6.84
CA THR A 51 -6.81 4.38 7.95
C THR A 51 -6.35 5.26 9.11
N LYS A 52 -6.75 4.92 10.32
CA LYS A 52 -6.24 5.51 11.57
C LYS A 52 -5.46 4.49 12.38
N SER A 53 -5.93 3.24 12.43
CA SER A 53 -5.29 2.15 13.17
C SER A 53 -4.78 1.03 12.25
N ILE A 54 -3.58 0.53 12.56
CA ILE A 54 -2.93 -0.56 11.82
C ILE A 54 -2.56 -1.68 12.80
N ALA A 55 -3.02 -2.90 12.54
CA ALA A 55 -2.59 -4.09 13.25
C ALA A 55 -1.55 -4.86 12.43
N ILE A 56 -0.33 -5.00 12.93
CA ILE A 56 0.75 -5.75 12.29
C ILE A 56 0.76 -7.19 12.79
N VAL A 57 0.26 -8.11 11.96
CA VAL A 57 0.21 -9.55 12.25
C VAL A 57 1.52 -10.21 11.85
N GLY A 58 2.16 -10.88 12.82
CA GLY A 58 3.50 -11.42 12.63
C GLY A 58 4.60 -10.40 12.93
N ALA A 59 4.32 -9.41 13.78
CA ALA A 59 5.34 -8.50 14.30
C ALA A 59 6.47 -9.29 14.98
N SER A 60 7.73 -8.87 14.81
CA SER A 60 8.89 -9.55 15.38
C SER A 60 9.85 -8.54 15.97
N ASN A 61 10.48 -8.88 17.10
CA ASN A 61 11.53 -8.07 17.72
C ASN A 61 12.90 -8.23 17.05
N ASN A 62 13.02 -9.08 16.03
CA ASN A 62 14.28 -9.30 15.33
C ASN A 62 14.52 -8.17 14.31
N PRO A 63 15.58 -7.36 14.44
CA PRO A 63 15.86 -6.25 13.53
C PRO A 63 16.11 -6.66 12.08
N ALA A 64 16.43 -7.93 11.80
CA ALA A 64 16.59 -8.43 10.44
C ALA A 64 15.26 -8.71 9.72
N ARG A 65 14.13 -8.69 10.44
CA ARG A 65 12.80 -8.99 9.87
C ARG A 65 12.15 -7.74 9.28
N ALA A 66 11.53 -7.88 8.10
CA ALA A 66 10.81 -6.80 7.44
C ALA A 66 9.74 -6.15 8.34
N SER A 67 9.02 -6.95 9.13
CA SER A 67 8.03 -6.48 10.10
C SER A 67 8.61 -5.50 11.12
N TYR A 68 9.87 -5.68 11.55
CA TYR A 68 10.52 -4.77 12.50
C TYR A 68 10.79 -3.40 11.87
N PHE A 69 11.24 -3.38 10.61
CA PHE A 69 11.47 -2.13 9.87
C PHE A 69 10.17 -1.38 9.57
N VAL A 70 9.11 -2.10 9.22
CA VAL A 70 7.80 -1.49 8.97
C VAL A 70 7.20 -0.97 10.27
N ALA A 71 7.23 -1.75 11.35
CA ALA A 71 6.77 -1.30 12.67
C ALA A 71 7.52 -0.04 13.14
N THR A 72 8.85 -0.05 13.07
CA THR A 72 9.67 1.13 13.40
C THR A 72 9.23 2.36 12.60
N TYR A 73 9.08 2.22 11.28
CA TYR A 73 8.68 3.34 10.42
C TYR A 73 7.28 3.87 10.74
N LEU A 74 6.30 2.98 10.92
CA LEU A 74 4.93 3.38 11.22
C LEU A 74 4.87 4.09 12.58
N LEU A 75 5.55 3.57 13.60
CA LEU A 75 5.62 4.18 14.92
C LEU A 75 6.36 5.54 14.93
N SER A 76 7.44 5.69 14.16
CA SER A 76 8.29 6.89 14.22
C SER A 76 7.93 8.00 13.24
N SER A 77 7.20 7.67 12.16
CA SER A 77 7.10 8.54 10.99
C SER A 77 5.68 8.65 10.44
N THR A 78 4.69 8.15 11.16
CA THR A 78 3.27 8.25 10.78
C THR A 78 2.41 8.54 12.00
N PRO A 79 1.20 9.11 11.80
CA PRO A 79 0.25 9.35 12.88
C PRO A 79 -0.68 8.14 13.14
N TYR A 80 -0.36 6.95 12.62
CA TYR A 80 -1.22 5.78 12.79
C TYR A 80 -1.12 5.22 14.22
N ASP A 81 -2.25 4.75 14.75
CA ASP A 81 -2.27 3.91 15.95
C ASP A 81 -1.83 2.49 15.58
N VAL A 82 -0.59 2.13 15.92
CA VAL A 82 0.00 0.84 15.54
C VAL A 82 -0.15 -0.19 16.66
N TYR A 83 -0.78 -1.31 16.35
CA TYR A 83 -0.92 -2.46 17.23
C TYR A 83 -0.08 -3.62 16.70
N LEU A 84 0.68 -4.28 17.59
CA LEU A 84 1.57 -5.37 17.23
C LEU A 84 0.94 -6.70 17.65
N VAL A 85 0.89 -7.67 16.74
CA VAL A 85 0.29 -8.99 17.01
C VAL A 85 1.31 -10.09 16.78
N ASN A 86 1.68 -10.78 17.87
CA ASN A 86 2.49 -11.98 17.86
C ASN A 86 2.34 -12.75 19.19
N PRO A 87 1.84 -14.00 19.20
CA PRO A 87 1.62 -14.78 20.42
C PRO A 87 2.88 -15.15 21.19
N ARG A 88 4.08 -14.97 20.61
CA ARG A 88 5.37 -15.34 21.22
C ARG A 88 6.07 -14.18 21.91
N GLU A 89 5.67 -12.95 21.62
CA GLU A 89 6.33 -11.74 22.10
C GLU A 89 5.38 -10.99 23.04
N LYS A 90 5.92 -10.31 24.04
CA LYS A 90 5.12 -9.48 24.96
C LYS A 90 5.29 -7.99 24.69
N GLU A 91 6.45 -7.60 24.19
CA GLU A 91 6.82 -6.21 23.95
C GLU A 91 7.77 -6.15 22.74
N ILE A 92 7.53 -5.20 21.84
CA ILE A 92 8.39 -4.92 20.68
C ILE A 92 8.48 -3.39 20.57
N LEU A 93 9.68 -2.83 20.43
CA LEU A 93 9.89 -1.37 20.29
C LEU A 93 9.25 -0.53 21.41
N GLY A 94 9.17 -1.06 22.63
CA GLY A 94 8.50 -0.40 23.76
C GLY A 94 6.97 -0.39 23.69
N GLN A 95 6.39 -1.09 22.71
CA GLN A 95 4.95 -1.22 22.54
C GLN A 95 4.46 -2.59 23.02
N PRO A 96 3.28 -2.67 23.66
CA PRO A 96 2.66 -3.94 24.03
C PRO A 96 2.31 -4.75 22.78
N VAL A 97 2.48 -6.07 22.88
CA VAL A 97 2.15 -7.03 21.81
C VAL A 97 0.98 -7.89 22.25
N TYR A 98 0.02 -8.06 21.34
CA TYR A 98 -1.18 -8.88 21.54
C TYR A 98 -0.98 -10.26 20.93
N ALA A 99 -1.65 -11.28 21.49
CA ALA A 99 -1.48 -12.65 21.02
C ALA A 99 -2.24 -12.91 19.71
N SER A 100 -3.42 -12.30 19.56
CA SER A 100 -4.27 -12.41 18.39
C SER A 100 -4.93 -11.08 18.03
N LEU A 101 -5.56 -11.01 16.84
CA LEU A 101 -6.36 -9.85 16.44
C LEU A 101 -7.58 -9.63 17.36
N ALA A 102 -8.14 -10.71 17.93
CA ALA A 102 -9.30 -10.63 18.83
C ALA A 102 -8.96 -10.01 20.20
N ASP A 103 -7.69 -10.03 20.59
CA ASP A 103 -7.23 -9.44 21.85
C ASP A 103 -7.02 -7.91 21.76
N LEU A 104 -7.17 -7.33 20.55
CA LEU A 104 -6.99 -5.90 20.35
C LEU A 104 -8.09 -5.10 21.06
N PRO A 105 -7.75 -3.94 21.67
CA PRO A 105 -8.73 -3.09 22.33
C PRO A 105 -9.71 -2.41 21.36
N VAL A 106 -9.39 -2.41 20.06
CA VAL A 106 -10.16 -1.79 18.99
C VAL A 106 -10.13 -2.68 17.76
N ALA A 107 -11.18 -2.60 16.93
CA ALA A 107 -11.15 -3.15 15.58
C ALA A 107 -10.17 -2.31 14.72
N PRO A 108 -9.08 -2.89 14.20
CA PRO A 108 -8.12 -2.14 13.40
C PRO A 108 -8.70 -1.77 12.03
N ASP A 109 -8.41 -0.57 11.53
CA ASP A 109 -8.84 -0.19 10.18
C ASP A 109 -8.13 -1.03 9.11
N LEU A 110 -6.85 -1.34 9.33
CA LEU A 110 -6.00 -2.08 8.39
C LEU A 110 -5.22 -3.19 9.12
N VAL A 111 -5.31 -4.41 8.59
CA VAL A 111 -4.52 -5.56 9.04
C VAL A 111 -3.34 -5.75 8.09
N ASP A 112 -2.12 -5.55 8.58
CA ASP A 112 -0.86 -5.68 7.86
C ASP A 112 -0.16 -7.01 8.16
N VAL A 113 0.04 -7.86 7.15
CA VAL A 113 0.36 -9.28 7.35
C VAL A 113 1.79 -9.63 6.94
N PHE A 114 2.55 -10.19 7.90
CA PHE A 114 3.91 -10.73 7.74
C PHE A 114 3.99 -12.25 8.04
N ARG A 115 2.91 -12.98 7.82
CA ARG A 115 2.82 -14.43 8.05
C ARG A 115 3.18 -15.23 6.79
N ARG A 116 3.30 -16.55 6.91
CA ARG A 116 3.60 -17.43 5.77
C ARG A 116 2.37 -17.55 4.88
N HIS A 117 2.58 -17.91 3.62
CA HIS A 117 1.52 -18.06 2.63
C HIS A 117 0.39 -19.01 3.07
N GLU A 118 0.75 -20.10 3.75
CA GLU A 118 -0.17 -21.09 4.33
C GLU A 118 -1.09 -20.52 5.41
N ASP A 119 -0.66 -19.47 6.11
CA ASP A 119 -1.40 -18.86 7.21
C ASP A 119 -2.38 -17.77 6.70
N LEU A 120 -2.24 -17.32 5.44
CA LEU A 120 -2.97 -16.15 4.92
C LEU A 120 -4.50 -16.31 4.91
N PRO A 121 -5.09 -17.46 4.53
CA PRO A 121 -6.54 -17.63 4.62
C PRO A 121 -7.06 -17.52 6.05
N GLY A 122 -6.32 -18.05 7.03
CA GLY A 122 -6.67 -17.93 8.45
C GLY A 122 -6.63 -16.48 8.93
N VAL A 123 -5.58 -15.74 8.57
CA VAL A 123 -5.47 -14.31 8.91
C VAL A 123 -6.55 -13.47 8.21
N ALA A 124 -6.93 -13.82 6.98
CA ALA A 124 -8.04 -13.16 6.30
C ALA A 124 -9.36 -13.37 7.04
N GLN A 125 -9.63 -14.58 7.52
CA GLN A 125 -10.80 -14.86 8.36
C GLN A 125 -10.75 -14.08 9.67
N GLU A 126 -9.62 -14.08 10.38
CA GLU A 126 -9.47 -13.29 11.62
C GLU A 126 -9.71 -11.79 11.37
N ALA A 127 -9.23 -11.25 10.24
CA ALA A 127 -9.46 -9.85 9.87
C ALA A 127 -10.94 -9.54 9.63
N ILE A 128 -11.69 -10.48 9.04
CA ILE A 128 -13.15 -10.36 8.88
C ILE A 128 -13.83 -10.39 10.25
N ASP A 129 -13.46 -11.34 11.09
CA ASP A 129 -14.10 -11.57 12.40
C ASP A 129 -13.95 -10.37 13.33
N VAL A 130 -12.80 -9.69 13.31
CA VAL A 130 -12.58 -8.46 14.10
C VAL A 130 -13.19 -7.20 13.47
N GLY A 131 -13.76 -7.30 12.27
CA GLY A 131 -14.37 -6.17 11.57
C GLY A 131 -13.36 -5.17 11.02
N ALA A 132 -12.20 -5.66 10.56
CA ALA A 132 -11.24 -4.80 9.88
C ALA A 132 -11.81 -4.24 8.57
N LYS A 133 -11.32 -3.09 8.12
CA LYS A 133 -11.78 -2.46 6.86
C LYS A 133 -10.88 -2.80 5.67
N ALA A 134 -9.64 -3.18 5.94
CA ALA A 134 -8.68 -3.52 4.92
C ALA A 134 -7.75 -4.67 5.36
N LEU A 135 -7.46 -5.56 4.42
CA LEU A 135 -6.44 -6.60 4.55
C LEU A 135 -5.27 -6.25 3.61
N TRP A 136 -4.07 -6.20 4.17
CA TRP A 136 -2.87 -5.79 3.45
C TRP A 136 -1.79 -6.86 3.56
N LEU A 137 -1.47 -7.51 2.45
CA LEU A 137 -0.43 -8.52 2.37
C LEU A 137 0.86 -7.89 1.85
N GLN A 138 1.94 -8.05 2.62
CA GLN A 138 3.23 -7.43 2.36
C GLN A 138 3.92 -7.95 1.09
N LEU A 139 5.05 -7.33 0.74
CA LEU A 139 5.83 -7.72 -0.44
C LEU A 139 6.17 -9.21 -0.44
N GLY A 140 5.95 -9.86 -1.57
CA GLY A 140 6.15 -11.29 -1.74
C GLY A 140 5.10 -12.17 -1.07
N SER A 141 4.04 -11.59 -0.49
CA SER A 141 2.92 -12.31 0.13
C SER A 141 1.63 -12.07 -0.64
N TRP A 142 1.01 -13.15 -1.11
CA TRP A 142 -0.25 -13.11 -1.87
C TRP A 142 -1.00 -14.45 -1.78
N ASN A 143 -2.33 -14.41 -1.82
CA ASN A 143 -3.21 -15.57 -1.88
C ASN A 143 -4.57 -15.10 -2.45
N GLU A 144 -4.95 -15.61 -3.62
CA GLU A 144 -6.16 -15.15 -4.33
C GLU A 144 -7.44 -15.58 -3.58
N ASP A 145 -7.49 -16.80 -3.04
CA ASP A 145 -8.63 -17.28 -2.24
C ASP A 145 -8.85 -16.42 -0.99
N ALA A 146 -7.77 -16.05 -0.30
CA ALA A 146 -7.83 -15.17 0.86
C ALA A 146 -8.29 -13.74 0.48
N ALA A 147 -7.89 -13.27 -0.70
CA ALA A 147 -8.32 -11.99 -1.23
C ALA A 147 -9.82 -12.00 -1.57
N GLU A 148 -10.30 -13.04 -2.27
CA GLU A 148 -11.71 -13.21 -2.60
C GLU A 148 -12.57 -13.33 -1.34
N LEU A 149 -12.13 -14.12 -0.36
CA LEU A 149 -12.80 -14.24 0.94
C LEU A 149 -12.96 -12.87 1.61
N ALA A 150 -11.87 -12.13 1.77
CA ALA A 150 -11.89 -10.81 2.40
C ALA A 150 -12.72 -9.78 1.60
N GLN A 151 -12.63 -9.78 0.26
CA GLN A 151 -13.42 -8.90 -0.60
C GLN A 151 -14.92 -9.21 -0.52
N SER A 152 -15.30 -10.49 -0.49
CA SER A 152 -16.70 -10.92 -0.36
C SER A 152 -17.32 -10.49 0.97
N ALA A 153 -16.50 -10.37 2.02
CA ALA A 153 -16.88 -9.82 3.32
C ALA A 153 -16.83 -8.27 3.39
N GLY A 154 -16.44 -7.60 2.30
CA GLY A 154 -16.44 -6.14 2.19
C GLY A 154 -15.14 -5.44 2.55
N LEU A 155 -14.04 -6.18 2.78
CA LEU A 155 -12.73 -5.59 3.07
C LEU A 155 -12.07 -5.09 1.78
N SER A 156 -11.36 -3.97 1.88
CA SER A 156 -10.40 -3.57 0.84
C SER A 156 -9.16 -4.47 0.92
N VAL A 157 -8.81 -5.15 -0.17
CA VAL A 157 -7.64 -6.04 -0.18
C VAL A 157 -6.50 -5.43 -1.00
N VAL A 158 -5.30 -5.49 -0.44
CA VAL A 158 -4.05 -5.15 -1.14
C VAL A 158 -3.10 -6.33 -0.98
N MET A 159 -2.54 -6.83 -2.08
CA MET A 159 -1.54 -7.89 -2.05
C MET A 159 -0.21 -7.43 -2.65
N ASP A 160 0.88 -8.04 -2.19
CA ASP A 160 2.23 -7.83 -2.72
C ASP A 160 2.66 -6.34 -2.70
N ARG A 161 2.31 -5.62 -1.65
CA ARG A 161 2.69 -4.20 -1.48
C ARG A 161 3.16 -3.96 -0.05
N CYS A 162 4.17 -3.13 0.14
CA CYS A 162 4.61 -2.75 1.48
C CYS A 162 3.90 -1.48 1.93
N VAL A 163 3.26 -1.50 3.11
CA VAL A 163 2.61 -0.32 3.71
C VAL A 163 3.59 0.85 3.82
N LYS A 164 4.82 0.60 4.30
CA LYS A 164 5.86 1.65 4.40
C LYS A 164 6.18 2.28 3.05
N ILE A 165 6.38 1.47 2.00
CA ILE A 165 6.73 1.98 0.66
C ILE A 165 5.56 2.75 0.07
N GLU A 166 4.35 2.22 0.15
CA GLU A 166 3.16 2.91 -0.36
C GLU A 166 2.87 4.19 0.42
N HIS A 167 3.03 4.21 1.74
CA HIS A 167 2.92 5.43 2.53
C HIS A 167 4.00 6.46 2.15
N ALA A 168 5.26 6.03 2.03
CA ALA A 168 6.37 6.90 1.67
C ALA A 168 6.30 7.40 0.22
N ARG A 169 5.61 6.68 -0.68
CA ARG A 169 5.35 7.10 -2.07
C ARG A 169 4.59 8.44 -2.11
N PHE A 170 3.67 8.65 -1.19
CA PHE A 170 2.83 9.85 -1.14
C PHE A 170 3.26 10.89 -0.10
N HIS A 171 3.98 10.48 0.96
CA HIS A 171 4.33 11.37 2.09
C HIS A 171 5.84 11.46 2.39
N GLY A 172 6.63 10.48 1.96
CA GLY A 172 8.02 10.29 2.40
C GLY A 172 9.08 10.83 1.45
N GLY A 173 8.68 11.58 0.42
CA GLY A 173 9.63 12.17 -0.53
C GLY A 173 10.47 11.14 -1.31
N LEU A 174 9.99 9.90 -1.50
CA LEU A 174 10.73 8.87 -2.27
C LEU A 174 11.17 9.37 -3.66
N HIS A 175 10.39 10.26 -4.28
CA HIS A 175 10.74 10.92 -5.53
C HIS A 175 12.02 11.78 -5.42
N LEU A 176 12.28 12.39 -4.26
CA LEU A 176 13.52 13.15 -3.99
C LEU A 176 14.76 12.25 -3.94
N ALA A 177 14.56 10.98 -3.59
CA ALA A 177 15.60 9.96 -3.63
C ALA A 177 15.71 9.27 -5.01
N GLY A 178 15.04 9.80 -6.04
CA GLY A 178 15.13 9.31 -7.43
C GLY A 178 14.26 8.10 -7.75
N PHE A 179 13.34 7.70 -6.84
CA PHE A 179 12.40 6.62 -7.13
C PHE A 179 11.23 7.10 -7.98
N ASP A 180 10.87 6.32 -9.01
CA ASP A 180 9.63 6.55 -9.75
C ASP A 180 8.42 6.22 -8.88
N THR A 181 7.81 7.28 -8.35
CA THR A 181 6.60 7.18 -7.54
C THR A 181 5.34 7.06 -8.38
N GLY A 182 5.39 7.23 -9.70
CA GLY A 182 4.20 7.25 -10.56
C GLY A 182 3.18 8.35 -10.20
N VAL A 183 3.57 9.30 -9.36
CA VAL A 183 2.73 10.41 -8.89
C VAL A 183 3.26 11.70 -9.51
N ILE A 184 2.49 12.24 -10.46
CA ILE A 184 2.74 13.56 -11.05
C ILE A 184 1.58 14.47 -10.62
N SER A 185 1.89 15.58 -9.94
CA SER A 185 0.88 16.54 -9.49
C SER A 185 1.43 17.96 -9.56
N SER A 186 0.68 18.88 -10.15
CA SER A 186 0.94 20.32 -10.11
C SER A 186 0.45 20.98 -8.80
N ARG A 187 -0.33 20.26 -8.00
CA ARG A 187 -0.83 20.73 -6.70
C ARG A 187 0.22 20.48 -5.63
N ARG A 188 0.43 21.48 -4.76
CA ARG A 188 1.25 21.33 -3.55
C ARG A 188 0.68 20.17 -2.72
N GLN A 189 1.47 19.12 -2.52
CA GLN A 189 1.09 18.03 -1.64
C GLN A 189 0.99 18.58 -0.22
N LEU A 190 -0.20 18.45 0.38
CA LEU A 190 -0.38 18.64 1.81
C LEU A 190 0.20 17.39 2.48
N LEU A 191 1.49 17.42 2.77
CA LEU A 191 2.12 16.38 3.60
C LEU A 191 1.37 16.38 4.93
N ALA A 192 0.65 15.29 5.21
CA ALA A 192 0.01 15.10 6.51
C ALA A 192 1.09 15.23 7.58
N ARG A 193 0.85 16.13 8.54
CA ARG A 193 1.68 16.28 9.74
C ARG A 193 1.44 15.10 10.66
#